data_AF-A0A7W1C2F2-F1
#
_entry.id   AF-A0A7W1C2F2-F1
#
_cell.length_a   1.000
_cell.length_b   1.000
_cell.length_c   1.000
_cell.angle_alpha   90.00
_cell.angle_beta   90.00
_cell.angle_gamma   90.00
#
_symmetry.space_group_name_H-M   'P 1'
#
loop_
_entity.id
_entity.type
_entity.pdbx_description
1 polymer ?
#
loop_
_entity_poly.entity_id
_entity_poly.type
_entity_poly.pdbx_seq_one_letter_code
_entity_poly.pdbx_strand_id
1 'polypeptide(L)'
;MIADFAAAVEQDTTLRRFLESPRVSEAQKNAVITKAVQDRVPKLFLEFLRALLRNRRQMLIPAIAVEYANLVDESVGRVHARVTVARETSTDENSVIARELSRALGKDVVPHMSVNPAILGGLVVRIGDTVMDGSVRRRLSTLRRKMLA
;
A
#
# COMPACT_ATOMS: atom_id res chain seq x y z
N MET A 1 10.54 9.27 0.06
CA MET A 1 10.69 10.48 -0.79
C MET A 1 9.38 10.94 -1.41
N ILE A 2 8.81 10.21 -2.40
CA ILE A 2 7.51 10.60 -2.98
C ILE A 2 6.37 10.49 -1.95
N ALA A 3 6.43 9.47 -1.07
CA ALA A 3 5.50 9.31 0.04
C ALA A 3 5.56 10.48 1.03
N ASP A 4 6.75 10.95 1.40
CA ASP A 4 6.93 12.07 2.33
C ASP A 4 6.39 13.38 1.74
N PHE A 5 6.64 13.60 0.44
CA PHE A 5 6.13 14.77 -0.26
C PHE A 5 4.60 14.69 -0.41
N ALA A 6 4.05 13.52 -0.73
CA ALA A 6 2.60 13.31 -0.76
C ALA A 6 1.96 13.56 0.62
N ALA A 7 2.55 13.06 1.69
CA ALA A 7 2.11 13.32 3.06
C ALA A 7 2.13 14.81 3.39
N ALA A 8 3.18 15.54 2.99
CA ALA A 8 3.24 16.99 3.16
C ALA A 8 2.13 17.72 2.40
N VAL A 9 1.79 17.28 1.18
CA VAL A 9 0.70 17.86 0.37
C VAL A 9 -0.67 17.56 0.99
N GLU A 10 -0.86 16.41 1.63
CA GLU A 10 -2.12 16.07 2.30
C GLU A 10 -2.28 16.75 3.66
N GLN A 11 -1.19 16.84 4.44
CA GLN A 11 -1.22 17.39 5.79
C GLN A 11 -1.22 18.93 5.81
N ASP A 12 -0.55 19.57 4.85
CA ASP A 12 -0.49 21.03 4.78
C ASP A 12 -1.53 21.59 3.79
N THR A 13 -2.62 22.11 4.35
CA THR A 13 -3.70 22.76 3.58
C THR A 13 -3.21 24.00 2.82
N THR A 14 -2.21 24.71 3.32
CA THR A 14 -1.62 25.89 2.65
C THR A 14 -0.86 25.45 1.42
N LEU A 15 -0.03 24.41 1.54
CA LEU A 15 0.71 23.83 0.41
C LEU A 15 -0.26 23.31 -0.66
N ARG A 16 -1.31 22.59 -0.25
CA ARG A 16 -2.34 22.11 -1.18
C ARG A 16 -3.03 23.27 -1.92
N ARG A 17 -3.47 24.31 -1.21
CA ARG A 17 -4.09 25.49 -1.83
C ARG A 17 -3.14 26.22 -2.77
N PHE A 18 -1.86 26.30 -2.43
CA PHE A 18 -0.83 26.88 -3.30
C PHE A 18 -0.68 26.09 -4.60
N LEU A 19 -0.68 24.75 -4.52
CA LEU A 19 -0.60 23.86 -5.68
C LEU A 19 -1.87 23.89 -6.53
N GLU A 20 -3.05 24.01 -5.92
CA GLU A 20 -4.35 24.13 -6.61
C GLU A 20 -4.57 25.52 -7.24
N SER A 21 -4.04 26.58 -6.63
CA SER A 21 -4.35 27.96 -7.02
C SER A 21 -3.95 28.26 -8.48
N PRO A 22 -4.89 28.64 -9.35
CA PRO A 22 -4.59 29.03 -10.73
C PRO A 22 -3.96 30.44 -10.82
N ARG A 23 -3.96 31.20 -9.73
CA ARG A 23 -3.40 32.56 -9.67
C ARG A 23 -1.87 32.57 -9.62
N VAL A 24 -1.26 31.46 -9.20
CA VAL A 24 0.20 31.32 -9.15
C VAL A 24 0.66 30.68 -10.44
N SER A 25 1.59 31.34 -11.14
CA SER A 25 2.10 30.81 -12.40
C SER A 25 2.90 29.51 -12.16
N GLU A 26 2.97 28.67 -13.17
CA GLU A 26 3.75 27.43 -13.10
C GLU A 26 5.22 27.71 -12.75
N ALA A 27 5.80 28.75 -13.34
CA ALA A 27 7.18 29.17 -13.05
C ALA A 27 7.38 29.55 -11.58
N GLN A 28 6.43 30.27 -10.98
CA GLN A 28 6.46 30.62 -9.55
C GLN A 28 6.31 29.37 -8.67
N LYS A 29 5.38 28.47 -8.99
CA LYS A 29 5.22 27.19 -8.26
C LYS A 29 6.50 26.36 -8.30
N ASN A 30 7.08 26.24 -9.48
CA ASN A 30 8.30 25.47 -9.69
C ASN A 30 9.50 26.06 -8.94
N ALA A 31 9.65 27.39 -8.94
CA ALA A 31 10.70 28.07 -8.19
C ALA A 31 10.58 27.82 -6.69
N VAL A 32 9.37 27.92 -6.14
CA VAL A 32 9.11 27.67 -4.70
C VAL A 32 9.39 26.21 -4.33
N ILE A 33 8.87 25.25 -5.10
CA ILE A 33 9.08 23.83 -4.84
C ILE A 33 10.57 23.47 -4.97
N THR A 34 11.22 23.91 -6.05
CA THR A 34 12.66 23.67 -6.26
C THR A 34 13.44 24.20 -5.06
N LYS A 35 13.21 25.45 -4.63
CA LYS A 35 13.90 26.03 -3.48
C LYS A 35 13.64 25.26 -2.17
N ALA A 36 12.44 24.71 -2.00
CA ALA A 36 12.07 23.97 -0.79
C ALA A 36 12.71 22.57 -0.71
N VAL A 37 12.91 21.89 -1.85
CA VAL A 37 13.31 20.48 -1.88
C VAL A 37 14.66 20.19 -2.53
N GLN A 38 15.29 21.15 -3.21
CA GLN A 38 16.52 20.95 -4.00
C GLN A 38 17.67 20.29 -3.23
N ASP A 39 17.83 20.60 -1.95
CA ASP A 39 18.94 20.10 -1.12
C ASP A 39 18.62 18.76 -0.44
N ARG A 40 17.37 18.30 -0.54
CA ARG A 40 16.85 17.12 0.18
C ARG A 40 16.45 15.97 -0.74
N VAL A 41 16.39 16.20 -2.05
CA VAL A 41 15.91 15.21 -3.02
C VAL A 41 16.87 15.03 -4.21
N PRO A 42 16.90 13.85 -4.83
CA PRO A 42 17.66 13.63 -6.04
C PRO A 42 17.18 14.51 -7.20
N LYS A 43 18.10 14.85 -8.11
CA LYS A 43 17.80 15.62 -9.33
C LYS A 43 16.65 15.03 -10.15
N LEU A 44 16.62 13.70 -10.29
CA LEU A 44 15.55 12.99 -11.00
C LEU A 44 14.16 13.27 -10.40
N PHE A 45 14.06 13.34 -9.08
CA PHE A 45 12.79 13.64 -8.40
C PHE A 45 12.35 15.09 -8.63
N LEU A 46 13.29 16.04 -8.68
CA LEU A 46 12.99 17.43 -9.07
C LEU A 46 12.47 17.52 -10.49
N GLU A 47 13.08 16.80 -11.44
CA GLU A 47 12.62 16.76 -12.83
C GLU A 47 11.23 16.15 -12.96
N PHE A 48 10.94 15.11 -12.18
CA PHE A 48 9.60 14.53 -12.07
C PHE A 48 8.57 15.55 -11.56
N LEU A 49 8.85 16.26 -10.47
CA LEU A 49 7.97 17.31 -9.95
C LEU A 49 7.76 18.45 -10.96
N ARG A 50 8.81 18.85 -11.67
CA ARG A 50 8.75 19.84 -12.75
C ARG A 50 7.84 19.41 -13.88
N ALA A 51 7.96 18.15 -14.32
CA ALA A 51 7.11 17.59 -15.36
C ALA A 51 5.63 17.55 -14.93
N LEU A 52 5.35 17.22 -13.67
CA LEU A 52 3.98 17.24 -13.14
C LEU A 52 3.39 18.65 -13.11
N LEU A 53 4.16 19.64 -12.66
CA LEU A 53 3.73 21.04 -12.66
C LEU A 53 3.44 21.54 -14.08
N ARG A 54 4.31 21.23 -15.04
CA ARG A 54 4.15 21.60 -16.46
C ARG A 54 2.90 21.02 -17.08
N ASN A 55 2.56 19.80 -16.70
CA ASN A 55 1.36 19.13 -17.19
C ASN A 55 0.11 19.48 -16.37
N ARG A 56 0.21 20.39 -15.38
CA ARG A 56 -0.85 20.72 -14.42
C ARG A 56 -1.40 19.50 -13.65
N ARG A 57 -0.56 18.49 -13.43
CA ARG A 57 -0.88 17.22 -12.76
C ARG A 57 -0.39 17.15 -11.31
N GLN A 58 -0.04 18.28 -10.70
CA GLN A 58 0.47 18.33 -9.32
C GLN A 58 -0.51 17.78 -8.26
N MET A 59 -1.82 17.79 -8.54
CA MET A 59 -2.83 17.21 -7.64
C MET A 59 -2.85 15.68 -7.63
N LEU A 60 -2.20 15.04 -8.60
CA LEU A 60 -2.10 13.59 -8.66
C LEU A 60 -0.93 13.05 -7.83
N ILE A 61 -0.12 13.91 -7.21
CA ILE A 61 1.06 13.48 -6.45
C ILE A 61 0.72 12.42 -5.37
N PRO A 62 -0.36 12.56 -4.58
CA PRO A 62 -0.73 11.52 -3.62
C PRO A 62 -1.06 10.19 -4.28
N ALA A 63 -1.84 10.21 -5.37
CA ALA A 63 -2.17 9.00 -6.12
C ALA A 63 -0.92 8.34 -6.75
N ILE A 64 -0.01 9.15 -7.30
CA ILE A 64 1.24 8.63 -7.87
C ILE A 64 2.14 8.04 -6.77
N ALA A 65 2.14 8.60 -5.56
CA ALA A 65 2.90 8.05 -4.45
C ALA A 65 2.41 6.65 -4.07
N VAL A 66 1.10 6.42 -4.07
CA VAL A 66 0.49 5.10 -3.83
C VAL A 66 0.90 4.11 -4.93
N GLU A 67 0.74 4.48 -6.19
CA GLU A 67 1.10 3.58 -7.29
C GLU A 67 2.59 3.31 -7.39
N TYR A 68 3.42 4.31 -7.07
CA TYR A 68 4.86 4.11 -6.99
C TYR A 68 5.23 3.10 -5.90
N ALA A 69 4.56 3.13 -4.75
CA ALA A 69 4.77 2.13 -3.70
C ALA A 69 4.41 0.72 -4.19
N ASN A 70 3.27 0.57 -4.88
CA ASN A 70 2.86 -0.70 -5.49
C ASN A 70 3.92 -1.23 -6.49
N LEU A 71 4.44 -0.36 -7.36
CA LEU A 71 5.49 -0.72 -8.33
C LEU A 71 6.81 -1.10 -7.66
N VAL A 72 7.18 -0.40 -6.57
CA VAL A 72 8.35 -0.77 -5.77
C VAL A 72 8.16 -2.14 -5.16
N ASP A 73 6.99 -2.41 -4.58
CA ASP A 73 6.70 -3.72 -3.99
C ASP A 73 6.72 -4.83 -5.04
N GLU A 74 6.17 -4.60 -6.24
CA GLU A 74 6.28 -5.52 -7.36
C GLU A 74 7.74 -5.76 -7.78
N SER A 75 8.55 -4.70 -7.89
CA SER A 75 9.95 -4.78 -8.31
C SER A 75 10.85 -5.52 -7.31
N VAL A 76 10.56 -5.41 -6.02
CA VAL A 76 11.28 -6.09 -4.94
C VAL A 76 10.74 -7.52 -4.72
N GLY A 77 9.68 -7.89 -5.43
CA GLY A 77 9.01 -9.18 -5.26
C GLY A 77 8.27 -9.31 -3.94
N ARG A 78 7.87 -8.17 -3.35
CA ARG A 78 7.02 -8.13 -2.16
C ARG A 78 5.55 -8.26 -2.53
N VAL A 79 4.84 -9.04 -1.74
CA VAL A 79 3.41 -9.28 -1.96
C VAL A 79 2.65 -9.04 -0.66
N HIS A 80 1.64 -8.17 -0.72
CA HIS A 80 0.75 -7.95 0.40
C HIS A 80 -0.25 -9.11 0.53
N ALA A 81 -0.17 -9.82 1.66
CA ALA A 81 -1.12 -10.87 2.01
C ALA A 81 -2.00 -10.40 3.15
N ARG A 82 -3.32 -10.31 2.94
CA ARG A 82 -4.27 -10.10 4.02
C ARG A 82 -4.52 -11.43 4.71
N VAL A 83 -4.13 -11.54 5.98
CA VAL A 83 -4.29 -12.75 6.78
C VAL A 83 -5.37 -12.51 7.81
N THR A 84 -6.48 -13.22 7.69
CA THR A 84 -7.59 -13.18 8.65
C THR A 84 -7.50 -14.36 9.61
N VAL A 85 -7.44 -14.05 10.91
CA VAL A 85 -7.28 -15.01 12.02
C VAL A 85 -8.49 -14.96 12.95
N ALA A 86 -8.81 -16.08 13.61
CA ALA A 86 -9.97 -16.18 14.49
C ALA A 86 -9.76 -15.49 15.84
N ARG A 87 -8.50 -15.43 16.28
CA ARG A 87 -8.03 -14.79 17.51
C ARG A 87 -6.82 -13.93 17.21
N GLU A 88 -6.56 -12.99 18.10
CA GLU A 88 -5.31 -12.23 18.08
C GLU A 88 -4.12 -13.18 18.23
N THR A 89 -3.12 -12.99 17.37
CA THR A 89 -1.91 -13.80 17.28
C THR A 89 -0.73 -13.02 17.83
N SER A 90 0.19 -13.72 18.51
CA SER A 90 1.39 -13.09 19.05
C SER A 90 2.36 -12.65 17.94
N THR A 91 3.28 -11.74 18.26
CA THR A 91 4.33 -11.31 17.32
C THR A 91 5.17 -12.48 16.79
N ASP A 92 5.38 -13.50 17.63
CA ASP A 92 6.11 -14.71 17.25
C ASP A 92 5.32 -15.55 16.25
N GLU A 93 4.02 -15.76 16.49
CA GLU A 93 3.13 -16.46 15.56
C GLU A 93 3.05 -15.73 14.20
N ASN A 94 3.00 -14.39 14.22
CA ASN A 94 2.96 -13.57 13.00
C ASN A 94 4.24 -13.75 12.16
N SER A 95 5.40 -13.80 12.81
CA SER A 95 6.69 -14.02 12.13
C SER A 95 6.79 -15.42 11.51
N VAL A 96 6.21 -16.43 12.17
CA VAL A 96 6.16 -17.81 11.65
C VAL A 96 5.23 -17.88 10.45
N ILE A 97 4.04 -17.28 10.54
CA ILE A 97 3.08 -17.22 9.43
C ILE A 97 3.69 -16.50 8.22
N ALA A 98 4.37 -15.37 8.45
CA ALA A 98 5.07 -14.64 7.39
C ALA A 98 6.10 -15.52 6.67
N ARG A 99 6.97 -16.22 7.43
CA ARG A 99 7.99 -17.10 6.86
C ARG A 99 7.43 -18.28 6.08
N GLU A 100 6.38 -18.91 6.60
CA GLU A 100 5.72 -20.03 5.90
C GLU A 100 5.01 -19.56 4.62
N LEU A 101 4.36 -18.39 4.66
CA LEU A 101 3.76 -17.79 3.46
C LEU A 101 4.82 -17.42 2.43
N SER A 102 5.92 -16.77 2.84
CA SER A 102 7.02 -16.44 1.94
C SER A 102 7.63 -17.68 1.29
N ARG A 103 7.80 -18.78 2.06
CA ARG A 103 8.26 -20.07 1.52
C ARG A 103 7.27 -20.69 0.53
N ALA A 104 5.97 -20.68 0.85
CA ALA A 104 4.94 -21.26 -0.02
C ALA A 104 4.76 -20.50 -1.34
N LEU A 105 4.99 -19.17 -1.33
CA LEU A 105 4.76 -18.28 -2.48
C LEU A 105 6.04 -17.96 -3.26
N GLY A 106 7.22 -18.27 -2.70
CA GLY A 106 8.52 -17.93 -3.31
C GLY A 106 8.76 -16.43 -3.44
N LYS A 107 8.04 -15.61 -2.67
CA LYS A 107 8.04 -14.14 -2.68
C LYS A 107 8.07 -13.62 -1.26
N ASP A 108 8.53 -12.38 -1.05
CA ASP A 108 8.56 -11.81 0.29
C ASP A 108 7.17 -11.29 0.68
N VAL A 109 6.49 -11.99 1.59
CA VAL A 109 5.11 -11.70 1.95
C VAL A 109 5.07 -10.69 3.08
N VAL A 110 4.36 -9.59 2.86
CA VAL A 110 4.03 -8.61 3.90
C VAL A 110 2.64 -8.94 4.45
N PRO A 111 2.53 -9.58 5.64
CA PRO A 111 1.25 -9.98 6.20
C PRO A 111 0.52 -8.79 6.84
N HIS A 112 -0.69 -8.52 6.37
CA HIS A 112 -1.65 -7.61 6.98
C HIS A 112 -2.65 -8.43 7.80
N MET A 113 -2.47 -8.45 9.11
CA MET A 113 -3.27 -9.26 10.02
C MET A 113 -4.62 -8.60 10.32
N SER A 114 -5.70 -9.38 10.32
CA SER A 114 -7.04 -8.93 10.66
C SER A 114 -7.75 -10.00 11.49
N VAL A 115 -8.37 -9.62 12.60
CA VAL A 115 -9.09 -10.57 13.47
C VAL A 115 -10.55 -10.65 13.06
N ASN A 116 -11.04 -11.85 12.77
CA ASN A 116 -12.46 -12.13 12.51
C ASN A 116 -12.91 -13.40 13.26
N PRO A 117 -13.66 -13.27 14.37
CA PRO A 117 -14.13 -14.42 15.14
C PRO A 117 -15.05 -15.38 14.35
N ALA A 118 -15.69 -14.92 13.26
CA ALA A 118 -16.66 -15.70 12.49
C ALA A 118 -16.07 -16.87 11.70
N ILE A 119 -14.74 -16.97 11.59
CA ILE A 119 -14.09 -18.14 10.98
C ILE A 119 -13.98 -19.34 11.93
N LEU A 120 -14.29 -19.15 13.23
CA LEU A 120 -14.29 -20.15 14.32
C LEU A 120 -12.92 -20.78 14.64
N GLY A 121 -12.02 -20.83 13.67
CA GLY A 121 -10.65 -21.33 13.79
C GLY A 121 -9.98 -21.45 12.42
N GLY A 122 -8.65 -21.48 12.41
CA GLY A 122 -7.85 -21.52 11.19
C GLY A 122 -7.45 -20.13 10.67
N LEU A 123 -6.95 -20.09 9.44
CA LEU A 123 -6.40 -18.90 8.79
C LEU A 123 -6.98 -18.74 7.38
N VAL A 124 -7.33 -17.51 7.01
CA VAL A 124 -7.74 -17.15 5.65
C VAL A 124 -6.74 -16.15 5.11
N VAL A 125 -6.06 -16.49 4.02
CA VAL A 125 -5.03 -15.66 3.41
C VAL A 125 -5.53 -15.18 2.05
N ARG A 126 -5.54 -13.87 1.82
CA ARG A 126 -5.88 -13.27 0.53
C ARG A 126 -4.68 -12.51 -0.01
N ILE A 127 -4.30 -12.84 -1.24
CA ILE A 127 -3.17 -12.26 -1.97
C ILE A 127 -3.67 -11.81 -3.33
N GLY A 128 -3.82 -10.50 -3.52
CA GLY A 128 -4.53 -9.96 -4.69
C GLY A 128 -5.91 -10.64 -4.83
N ASP A 129 -6.08 -11.38 -5.92
CA ASP A 129 -7.31 -12.14 -6.23
C ASP A 129 -7.31 -13.59 -5.72
N THR A 130 -6.16 -14.11 -5.25
CA THR A 130 -6.06 -15.47 -4.75
C THR A 130 -6.47 -15.54 -3.29
N VAL A 131 -7.44 -16.40 -2.96
CA VAL A 131 -7.90 -16.64 -1.58
C VAL A 131 -7.60 -18.08 -1.18
N MET A 132 -6.73 -18.25 -0.19
CA MET A 132 -6.46 -19.51 0.49
C MET A 132 -7.23 -19.53 1.82
N ASP A 133 -8.31 -20.30 1.86
CA ASP A 133 -9.19 -20.39 3.03
C ASP A 133 -8.98 -21.73 3.74
N GLY A 134 -8.20 -21.69 4.83
CA GLY A 134 -7.98 -22.80 5.75
C GLY A 134 -8.93 -22.79 6.95
N SER A 135 -10.05 -22.05 6.92
CA SER A 135 -10.94 -21.93 8.07
C SER A 135 -11.71 -23.21 8.38
N VAL A 136 -11.95 -23.43 9.68
CA VAL A 136 -12.79 -24.51 10.20
C VAL A 136 -14.22 -24.37 9.68
N ARG A 137 -14.73 -23.13 9.58
CA ARG A 137 -16.02 -22.83 8.97
C ARG A 137 -16.15 -23.38 7.55
N ARG A 138 -15.13 -23.20 6.70
CA ARG A 138 -15.13 -23.74 5.33
C ARG A 138 -15.17 -25.26 5.31
N ARG A 139 -14.36 -25.92 6.15
CA ARG A 139 -14.36 -27.39 6.29
C ARG A 139 -15.74 -27.92 6.69
N LEU A 140 -16.36 -27.32 7.71
CA LEU A 140 -17.69 -27.73 8.18
C LEU A 140 -18.77 -27.50 7.11
N SER A 141 -18.75 -26.36 6.42
CA SER A 141 -19.71 -26.09 5.33
C SER A 141 -19.58 -27.08 4.17
N THR A 142 -18.36 -27.52 3.87
CA THR A 142 -18.08 -28.48 2.79
C THR A 142 -18.56 -29.87 3.16
N LEU A 143 -18.35 -30.29 4.41
CA LEU A 143 -18.90 -31.55 4.93
C LEU A 143 -20.43 -31.55 4.90
N ARG A 144 -21.06 -30.47 5.38
CA ARG A 144 -22.53 -30.33 5.34
C ARG A 144 -23.07 -30.44 3.92
N ARG A 145 -22.43 -29.79 2.94
CA ARG A 145 -22.83 -29.90 1.52
C ARG A 145 -22.69 -31.33 0.99
N LYS A 146 -21.63 -32.04 1.35
CA LYS A 146 -21.42 -33.45 0.94
C LYS A 146 -22.40 -34.43 1.57
N MET A 147 -23.05 -34.08 2.69
CA MET A 147 -24.06 -34.91 3.34
C MET A 147 -25.49 -34.58 2.91
N LEU A 148 -25.69 -33.47 2.20
CA LEU A 148 -26.99 -33.03 1.66
C LEU A 148 -27.12 -33.30 0.16
N ALA A 149 -26.08 -33.84 -0.48
CA ALA A 149 -26.06 -34.33 -1.85
C ALA A 149 -26.02 -35.86 -1.83
#